data_AF-A0A9E5URV8-F1
#
_entry.id   AF-A0A9E5URV8-F1
#
_cell.length_a   1.000
_cell.length_b   1.000
_cell.length_c   1.000
_cell.angle_alpha   90.00
_cell.angle_beta   90.00
_cell.angle_gamma   90.00
#
_symmetry.space_group_name_H-M   'P 1'
#
loop_
_entity.id
_entity.type
_entity.pdbx_description
1 polymer ?
#
loop_
_entity_poly.entity_id
_entity_poly.type
_entity_poly.pdbx_seq_one_letter_code
_entity_poly.pdbx_strand_id
1 'polypeptide(L)'
;MRNHPLLFKLVWALRRIAGITPEKLNFQFHLRNQKKLFEDYFRKNTLYKLQIGAQSNSISDWLNVDIAPKSREVAYMDATQTFPFEENTFDFIFSEHMIEHIGFEAGAFMLKECYRTLKRVVKLE
;
A
#
# COMPACT_ATOMS: atom_id res chain seq x y z
N MET A 1 -18.50 6.01 -31.73
CA MET A 1 -17.95 7.18 -31.02
C MET A 1 -16.64 7.60 -31.69
N ARG A 2 -16.60 8.73 -32.40
CA ARG A 2 -15.37 9.22 -33.06
C ARG A 2 -14.40 9.74 -31.98
N ASN A 3 -13.24 9.09 -31.84
CA ASN A 3 -12.11 9.64 -31.09
C ASN A 3 -11.63 10.92 -31.80
N HIS A 4 -11.94 12.08 -31.23
CA HIS A 4 -11.36 13.35 -31.69
C HIS A 4 -10.06 13.60 -30.89
N PRO A 5 -8.88 13.31 -31.46
CA PRO A 5 -7.60 13.39 -30.74
C PRO A 5 -7.27 14.81 -30.24
N LEU A 6 -7.80 15.84 -30.90
CA LEU A 6 -7.67 17.24 -30.46
C LEU A 6 -8.47 17.53 -29.19
N LEU A 7 -9.70 17.02 -29.09
CA LEU A 7 -10.54 17.17 -27.91
C LEU A 7 -9.90 16.47 -26.71
N PHE A 8 -9.35 15.27 -26.92
CA PHE A 8 -8.64 14.52 -25.88
C PHE A 8 -7.41 15.26 -25.36
N LYS A 9 -6.58 15.82 -26.26
CA LYS A 9 -5.42 16.63 -25.88
C LYS A 9 -5.82 17.90 -25.12
N LEU A 10 -6.89 18.57 -25.54
CA LEU A 10 -7.41 19.78 -24.88
C LEU A 10 -7.89 19.48 -23.45
N VAL A 11 -8.66 18.39 -23.27
CA VAL A 11 -9.13 17.94 -21.95
C VAL A 11 -7.95 17.61 -21.03
N TRP A 12 -6.93 16.91 -21.52
CA TRP A 12 -5.73 16.61 -20.74
C TRP A 12 -4.91 17.85 -20.38
N ALA A 13 -4.80 18.83 -21.29
CA ALA A 13 -4.14 20.10 -21.01
C ALA A 13 -4.87 20.89 -19.90
N LEU A 14 -6.20 20.98 -19.99
CA LEU A 14 -7.03 21.63 -18.96
C LEU A 14 -6.92 20.93 -17.59
N ARG A 15 -6.93 19.59 -17.57
CA ARG A 15 -6.71 18.80 -16.35
C ARG A 15 -5.34 19.08 -15.73
N ARG A 16 -4.29 19.16 -16.55
CA ARG A 16 -2.93 19.45 -16.08
C ARG A 16 -2.82 20.87 -15.50
N ILE A 17 -3.44 21.86 -16.13
CA ILE A 17 -3.54 23.24 -15.60
C ILE A 17 -4.28 23.26 -14.25
N ALA A 18 -5.34 22.47 -14.12
CA ALA A 18 -6.06 22.28 -12.86
C ALA A 18 -5.31 21.41 -11.83
N GLY A 19 -4.07 21.00 -12.11
CA GLY A 19 -3.26 20.16 -11.22
C GLY A 19 -3.77 18.72 -11.07
N ILE A 20 -4.67 18.27 -11.95
CA ILE A 20 -5.20 16.91 -12.04
C ILE A 20 -4.24 16.09 -12.91
N THR A 21 -3.28 15.41 -12.26
CA THR A 21 -2.34 14.51 -12.93
C THR A 21 -2.77 13.04 -12.77
N PRO A 22 -2.33 12.13 -13.66
CA PRO A 22 -2.60 10.70 -13.51
C PRO A 22 -2.12 10.18 -12.15
N GLU A 23 -0.97 10.64 -11.67
CA GLU A 23 -0.36 10.20 -10.42
C GLU A 23 -1.20 10.63 -9.22
N LYS A 24 -1.70 11.87 -9.21
CA LYS A 24 -2.62 12.35 -8.16
C LYS A 24 -3.93 11.60 -8.16
N LEU A 25 -4.51 11.33 -9.34
CA LEU A 25 -5.74 10.55 -9.45
C LEU A 25 -5.51 9.11 -8.95
N ASN A 26 -4.40 8.49 -9.30
CA ASN A 26 -4.03 7.16 -8.85
C ASN A 26 -3.84 7.12 -7.33
N PHE A 27 -3.07 8.04 -6.78
CA PHE A 27 -2.88 8.21 -5.34
C PHE A 27 -4.21 8.37 -4.59
N GLN A 28 -5.09 9.25 -5.07
CA GLN A 28 -6.42 9.45 -4.49
C GLN A 28 -7.30 8.19 -4.58
N PHE A 29 -7.20 7.44 -5.68
CA PHE A 29 -7.90 6.18 -5.83
C PHE A 29 -7.43 5.16 -4.78
N HIS A 30 -6.12 4.97 -4.60
CA HIS A 30 -5.59 4.00 -3.64
C HIS A 30 -5.88 4.41 -2.19
N LEU A 31 -5.76 5.70 -1.86
CA LEU A 31 -6.15 6.23 -0.55
C LEU A 31 -7.62 5.95 -0.23
N ARG A 32 -8.53 6.23 -1.16
CA ARG A 32 -9.96 6.00 -0.97
C ARG A 32 -10.32 4.52 -0.82
N ASN A 33 -9.58 3.64 -1.48
CA ASN A 33 -9.84 2.19 -1.44
C ASN A 33 -9.08 1.44 -0.34
N GLN A 34 -8.13 2.09 0.34
CA GLN A 34 -7.29 1.48 1.38
C GLN A 34 -8.12 0.75 2.43
N LYS A 35 -9.07 1.45 3.06
CA LYS A 35 -9.92 0.89 4.11
C LYS A 35 -10.67 -0.36 3.65
N LYS A 36 -11.27 -0.29 2.44
CA LYS A 36 -11.99 -1.42 1.86
C LYS A 36 -11.08 -2.62 1.63
N LEU A 37 -9.87 -2.41 1.12
CA LEU A 37 -8.90 -3.49 0.88
C LEU A 37 -8.49 -4.15 2.21
N PHE A 38 -8.29 -3.38 3.27
CA PHE A 38 -7.99 -3.92 4.60
C PHE A 38 -9.16 -4.75 5.15
N GLU A 39 -10.38 -4.21 5.12
CA GLU A 39 -11.58 -4.91 5.59
C GLU A 39 -11.83 -6.20 4.79
N ASP A 40 -11.70 -6.12 3.46
CA ASP A 40 -11.86 -7.28 2.58
C ASP A 40 -10.80 -8.35 2.88
N TYR A 41 -9.56 -7.94 3.19
CA TYR A 41 -8.46 -8.83 3.54
C TYR A 41 -8.73 -9.56 4.86
N PHE A 42 -8.98 -8.82 5.94
CA PHE A 42 -9.18 -9.40 7.27
C PHE A 42 -10.44 -10.27 7.36
N ARG A 43 -11.47 -9.96 6.58
CA ARG A 43 -12.69 -10.79 6.50
C ARG A 43 -12.47 -12.12 5.79
N LYS A 44 -11.59 -12.16 4.78
CA LYS A 44 -11.38 -13.35 3.94
C LYS A 44 -10.36 -14.34 4.50
N ASN A 45 -9.49 -13.88 5.40
CA ASN A 45 -8.36 -14.66 5.88
C ASN A 45 -8.49 -14.96 7.37
N THR A 46 -7.91 -16.07 7.80
CA THR A 46 -7.71 -16.41 9.22
C THR A 46 -6.25 -16.36 9.63
N LEU A 47 -5.34 -16.39 8.65
CA LEU A 47 -3.91 -16.22 8.79
C LEU A 47 -3.51 -14.88 8.13
N TYR A 48 -2.97 -13.97 8.92
CA TYR A 48 -2.70 -12.60 8.49
C TYR A 48 -1.22 -12.42 8.09
N LYS A 49 -1.01 -11.93 6.87
CA LYS A 49 0.28 -11.82 6.19
C LYS A 49 0.35 -10.45 5.52
N LEU A 50 1.44 -9.72 5.74
CA LEU A 50 1.64 -8.37 5.21
C LEU A 50 2.83 -8.34 4.25
N GLN A 51 2.63 -7.87 3.03
CA GLN A 51 3.70 -7.55 2.08
C GLN A 51 3.85 -6.03 2.01
N ILE A 52 5.04 -5.51 2.37
CA ILE A 52 5.37 -4.09 2.33
C ILE A 52 6.30 -3.81 1.15
N GLY A 53 5.96 -2.82 0.33
CA GLY A 53 6.70 -2.47 -0.88
C GLY A 53 6.23 -3.23 -2.11
N ALA A 54 4.95 -3.57 -2.18
CA ALA A 54 4.43 -4.44 -3.24
C ALA A 54 4.41 -3.77 -4.62
N GLN A 55 4.27 -2.45 -4.71
CA GLN A 55 4.06 -1.66 -5.93
C GLN A 55 3.06 -2.30 -6.92
N SER A 56 3.52 -3.13 -7.87
CA SER A 56 2.71 -3.91 -8.83
C SER A 56 2.75 -5.43 -8.62
N ASN A 57 3.60 -5.93 -7.72
CA ASN A 57 3.91 -7.33 -7.47
C ASN A 57 3.09 -7.85 -6.27
N SER A 58 1.76 -7.95 -6.42
CA SER A 58 0.89 -8.50 -5.38
C SER A 58 1.15 -9.99 -5.19
N ILE A 59 1.22 -10.43 -3.92
CA ILE A 59 1.23 -11.85 -3.58
C ILE A 59 -0.20 -12.29 -3.23
N SER A 60 -0.63 -13.43 -3.79
CA SER A 60 -1.95 -14.01 -3.49
C SER A 60 -2.09 -14.31 -2.01
N ASP A 61 -3.23 -13.96 -1.42
CA ASP A 61 -3.57 -14.16 0.00
C ASP A 61 -2.73 -13.34 1.00
N TRP A 62 -2.01 -12.32 0.53
CA TRP A 62 -1.32 -11.36 1.38
C TRP A 62 -2.03 -10.01 1.34
N LEU A 63 -1.94 -9.26 2.43
CA LEU A 63 -2.25 -7.85 2.41
C LEU A 63 -1.06 -7.12 1.77
N ASN A 64 -1.25 -6.66 0.54
CA ASN A 64 -0.19 -6.01 -0.23
C ASN A 64 -0.29 -4.50 -0.08
N VAL A 65 0.80 -3.85 0.35
CA VAL A 65 0.82 -2.40 0.60
C VAL A 65 2.02 -1.69 -0.02
N ASP A 66 1.84 -0.44 -0.42
CA ASP A 66 2.89 0.41 -1.01
C ASP A 66 2.60 1.91 -0.87
N ILE A 67 3.63 2.76 -0.91
CA ILE A 67 3.51 4.23 -0.92
C ILE A 67 3.02 4.75 -2.29
N ALA A 68 3.35 4.03 -3.36
CA ALA A 68 2.95 4.32 -4.73
C ALA A 68 2.40 3.06 -5.43
N PRO A 69 1.22 2.56 -5.01
CA PRO A 69 0.61 1.37 -5.60
C PRO A 69 0.37 1.54 -7.10
N LYS A 70 0.62 0.47 -7.86
CA LYS A 70 0.37 0.40 -9.31
C LYS A 70 -0.66 -0.64 -9.71
N SER A 71 -1.14 -1.44 -8.76
CA SER A 71 -2.21 -2.42 -8.94
C SER A 71 -3.37 -2.14 -7.99
N ARG A 72 -4.61 -2.38 -8.45
CA ARG A 72 -5.84 -2.19 -7.65
C ARG A 72 -5.92 -3.09 -6.41
N GLU A 73 -5.12 -4.15 -6.39
CA GLU A 73 -5.03 -5.10 -5.28
C GLU A 73 -4.02 -4.67 -4.21
N VAL A 74 -3.25 -3.61 -4.47
CA VAL A 74 -2.27 -3.06 -3.55
C VAL A 74 -2.87 -1.82 -2.87
N ALA A 75 -2.96 -1.88 -1.56
CA ALA A 75 -3.44 -0.79 -0.73
C ALA A 75 -2.35 0.26 -0.53
N TYR A 76 -2.76 1.52 -0.38
CA TYR A 76 -1.82 2.56 0.01
C TYR A 76 -1.33 2.34 1.45
N MET A 77 -0.04 2.48 1.70
CA MET A 77 0.51 2.62 3.05
C MET A 77 1.89 3.30 2.97
N ASP A 78 2.13 4.27 3.85
CA ASP A 78 3.46 4.82 4.05
C ASP A 78 4.15 4.05 5.19
N ALA A 79 5.17 3.24 4.85
CA ALA A 79 5.87 2.44 5.86
C ALA A 79 6.89 3.24 6.70
N THR A 80 7.06 4.53 6.42
CA THR A 80 7.84 5.45 7.27
C THR A 80 7.01 6.02 8.43
N GLN A 81 5.70 5.77 8.42
CA GLN A 81 4.73 6.23 9.41
C GLN A 81 4.19 5.05 10.21
N THR A 82 3.53 5.34 11.34
CA THR A 82 2.88 4.31 12.17
C THR A 82 1.93 3.47 11.32
N PHE A 83 2.07 2.15 11.38
CA PHE A 83 1.22 1.24 10.61
C PHE A 83 -0.20 1.30 11.16
N PRO A 84 -1.24 1.34 10.29
CA PRO A 84 -2.65 1.43 10.69
C PRO A 84 -3.20 0.08 11.17
N PHE A 85 -2.42 -0.64 11.98
CA PHE A 85 -2.73 -1.96 12.50
C PHE A 85 -2.39 -2.03 13.99
N GLU A 86 -3.16 -2.82 14.73
CA GLU A 86 -2.93 -3.08 16.16
C GLU A 86 -1.67 -3.93 16.37
N GLU A 87 -1.17 -3.96 17.61
CA GLU A 87 -0.09 -4.90 17.95
C GLU A 87 -0.51 -6.36 17.77
N ASN A 88 0.45 -7.25 17.48
CA ASN A 88 0.20 -8.69 17.30
C ASN A 88 -0.90 -9.02 16.27
N THR A 89 -0.98 -8.25 15.19
CA THR A 89 -1.96 -8.46 14.10
C THR A 89 -1.51 -9.56 13.14
N PHE A 90 -0.28 -9.51 12.62
CA PHE A 90 0.16 -10.37 11.51
C PHE A 90 0.94 -11.59 11.99
N ASP A 91 0.71 -12.72 11.35
CA ASP A 91 1.48 -13.96 11.51
C ASP A 91 2.80 -13.90 10.71
N PHE A 92 2.79 -13.24 9.54
CA PHE A 92 3.97 -13.08 8.69
C PHE A 92 4.07 -11.66 8.13
N ILE A 93 5.30 -11.17 8.01
CA ILE A 93 5.61 -9.91 7.34
C ILE A 93 6.73 -10.17 6.33
N PHE A 94 6.54 -9.69 5.11
CA PHE A 94 7.51 -9.75 4.02
C PHE A 94 7.74 -8.35 3.47
N SER A 95 8.99 -8.02 3.17
CA SER A 95 9.35 -6.78 2.50
C SER A 95 10.59 -7.03 1.65
N GLU A 96 10.52 -6.62 0.38
CA GLU A 96 11.63 -6.67 -0.57
C GLU A 96 11.83 -5.29 -1.19
N HIS A 97 13.07 -4.98 -1.56
CA HIS A 97 13.42 -3.75 -2.28
C HIS A 97 12.80 -2.46 -1.71
N MET A 98 12.85 -2.30 -0.38
CA MET A 98 12.09 -1.29 0.36
C MET A 98 12.98 -0.51 1.32
N ILE A 99 13.77 -1.21 2.14
CA ILE A 99 14.60 -0.59 3.17
C ILE A 99 15.74 0.26 2.57
N GLU A 100 16.21 -0.07 1.36
CA GLU A 100 17.23 0.71 0.65
C GLU A 100 16.72 2.07 0.13
N HIS A 101 15.40 2.26 0.06
CA HIS A 101 14.77 3.48 -0.46
C HIS A 101 14.32 4.45 0.64
N ILE A 102 14.45 4.06 1.91
CA ILE A 102 14.07 4.88 3.06
C ILE A 102 15.31 5.22 3.90
N GLY A 103 15.33 6.41 4.50
CA GLY A 103 16.42 6.86 5.35
C GLY A 103 16.61 5.94 6.55
N PHE A 104 17.83 5.86 7.10
CA PHE A 104 18.19 4.93 8.18
C PHE A 104 17.21 4.96 9.37
N GLU A 105 16.86 6.16 9.86
CA GLU A 105 15.93 6.32 10.98
C GLU A 105 14.51 5.84 10.63
N ALA A 106 14.04 6.13 9.41
CA ALA A 106 12.75 5.68 8.92
C ALA A 106 12.73 4.15 8.73
N GLY A 107 13.82 3.55 8.27
CA GLY A 107 13.98 2.09 8.20
C GLY A 107 13.97 1.44 9.58
N ALA A 108 14.69 2.01 10.54
CA ALA A 108 14.65 1.53 11.92
C ALA A 108 13.24 1.66 12.53
N PHE A 109 12.51 2.74 12.21
CA PHE A 109 11.12 2.92 12.62
C PHE A 109 10.19 1.89 11.96
N MET A 110 10.31 1.67 10.65
CA MET A 110 9.55 0.64 9.92
C MET A 110 9.73 -0.74 10.57
N LEU A 111 10.98 -1.12 10.89
CA LEU A 111 11.25 -2.41 11.55
C LEU A 111 10.62 -2.51 12.96
N LYS A 112 10.55 -1.40 13.70
CA LYS A 112 9.82 -1.36 14.99
C LYS A 112 8.33 -1.57 14.79
N GLU A 113 7.73 -0.95 13.77
CA GLU A 113 6.31 -1.15 13.45
C GLU A 113 6.02 -2.57 12.95
N CYS A 114 6.91 -3.15 12.15
CA CYS A 114 6.85 -4.57 11.80
C CYS A 114 6.88 -5.44 13.06
N TYR A 115 7.82 -5.19 13.98
CA TYR A 115 7.92 -5.95 15.22
C TYR A 115 6.69 -5.79 16.12
N ARG A 116 6.14 -4.58 16.24
CA ARG A 116 4.92 -4.29 17.01
C ARG A 116 3.72 -5.05 16.46
N THR A 117 3.56 -5.07 15.14
CA THR A 117 2.39 -5.65 14.47
C THR A 117 2.53 -7.16 14.22
N LEU A 118 3.74 -7.73 14.28
CA LEU A 118 3.97 -9.16 14.20
C LEU A 118 3.55 -9.85 15.51
N LYS A 119 2.79 -10.94 15.41
CA LYS A 119 2.42 -11.79 16.55
C LYS A 119 3.68 -12.37 17.18
N ARG A 120 3.82 -12.19 18.49
CA ARG A 120 4.87 -12.85 19.26
C ARG A 120 4.55 -14.33 19.36
N VAL A 121 5.55 -15.18 19.11
CA VAL A 121 5.45 -16.60 19.46
C VAL A 121 5.38 -16.67 20.98
N VAL A 122 4.20 -17.00 21.51
CA VAL A 122 4.07 -17.35 22.93
C VAL A 122 4.77 -18.70 23.09
N LYS A 123 5.92 -18.71 23.78
CA LYS A 123 6.47 -19.98 24.27
C LYS A 123 5.46 -20.56 25.25
N LEU A 124 4.92 -21.73 24.93
CA LEU A 124 4.26 -22.58 25.92
C LEU A 124 5.38 -23.21 26.77
N GLU A 125 5.43 -22.87 28.05
CA GLU A 125 6.14 -23.66 29.07
C GLU A 125 5.25 -24.82 29.53
#